data_AF-A0A392UCD1-F1
#
_entry.id   AF-A0A392UCD1-F1
#
_cell.length_a   1.000
_cell.length_b   1.000
_cell.length_c   1.000
_cell.angle_alpha   90.00
_cell.angle_beta   90.00
_cell.angle_gamma   90.00
#
_symmetry.space_group_name_H-M   'P 1'
#
loop_
_entity.id
_entity.type
_entity.pdbx_description
1 polymer ?
#
loop_
_entity_poly.entity_id
_entity_poly.type
_entity_poly.pdbx_seq_one_letter_code
_entity_poly.pdbx_strand_id
1 'polypeptide(L)' 'MWCTEEDKTILGSYMLKEEANHWWKNARQRLRAGGMVITWEMFKREFWAKYFPADVRNRKVVEFLELKQG' A
#
# COMPACT_ATOMS: atom_id res chain seq x y z
N MET A 1 -19.00 14.35 9.44
CA MET A 1 -17.52 14.37 9.36
C MET A 1 -17.13 13.58 8.12
N TRP A 2 -16.57 14.22 7.10
CA TRP A 2 -16.15 13.57 5.86
C TRP A 2 -14.65 13.25 5.95
N CYS A 3 -14.28 12.00 5.68
CA CYS A 3 -12.88 11.54 5.71
C CYS A 3 -12.16 12.05 4.46
N THR A 4 -11.15 12.91 4.64
CA THR A 4 -10.37 13.45 3.53
C THR A 4 -9.41 12.40 2.95
N GLU A 5 -8.86 12.66 1.76
CA GLU A 5 -7.84 11.77 1.19
C GLU A 5 -6.60 11.66 2.08
N GLU A 6 -6.21 12.76 2.75
CA GLU A 6 -5.11 12.73 3.71
C GLU A 6 -5.46 11.88 4.94
N ASP A 7 -6.67 12.02 5.49
CA ASP A 7 -7.14 11.19 6.61
C ASP A 7 -7.09 9.70 6.27
N LYS A 8 -7.54 9.31 5.07
CA LYS A 8 -7.48 7.92 4.61
C LYS A 8 -6.04 7.39 4.59
N THR A 9 -5.09 8.18 4.09
CA THR A 9 -3.68 7.77 4.03
C THR A 9 -3.05 7.67 5.42
N ILE A 10 -3.40 8.58 6.34
CA ILE A 10 -2.96 8.54 7.73
C ILE A 10 -3.49 7.27 8.41
N LEU A 11 -4.80 7.04 8.31
CA LEU A 11 -5.45 5.87 8.90
C LEU A 11 -4.90 4.55 8.35
N GLY A 12 -4.74 4.44 7.03
CA GLY A 12 -4.13 3.27 6.41
C GLY A 12 -2.68 3.04 6.85
N SER A 13 -1.91 4.12 7.05
CA SER A 13 -0.52 4.02 7.49
C SER A 13 -0.35 3.52 8.93
N TYR A 14 -1.36 3.67 9.80
CA TYR A 14 -1.31 3.12 11.16
C TYR A 14 -1.29 1.59 11.20
N MET A 15 -1.77 0.92 10.14
CA MET A 15 -1.75 -0.54 10.06
C MET A 15 -0.39 -1.08 9.62
N LEU A 16 0.52 -0.22 9.16
CA LEU A 16 1.86 -0.63 8.75
C LEU A 16 2.73 -0.88 9.96
N LYS A 17 3.42 -2.02 9.97
CA LYS A 17 4.34 -2.41 11.04
C LYS A 17 5.78 -2.47 10.51
N GLU A 18 6.72 -2.22 11.41
CA GLU A 18 8.16 -2.45 11.20
C GLU A 18 8.68 -1.88 9.87
N GLU A 19 9.22 -2.73 8.98
CA GLU A 19 9.78 -2.35 7.69
C GLU A 19 8.79 -1.56 6.84
N ALA A 20 7.50 -1.92 6.85
CA ALA A 20 6.50 -1.23 6.06
C ALA A 20 6.21 0.19 6.54
N ASN A 21 6.24 0.41 7.86
CA ASN A 21 6.12 1.75 8.41
C ASN A 21 7.34 2.60 8.08
N HIS A 22 8.55 2.05 8.21
CA HIS A 22 9.79 2.75 7.87
C HIS A 22 9.84 3.13 6.38
N TRP A 23 9.51 2.18 5.50
CA TRP A 23 9.42 2.45 4.07
C TRP A 23 8.40 3.55 3.75
N TRP A 24 7.19 3.47 4.30
CA TRP A 24 6.14 4.44 3.98
C TRP A 24 6.50 5.85 4.44
N LYS A 25 7.15 6.00 5.61
CA LYS A 25 7.67 7.31 6.07
C LYS A 25 8.63 7.94 5.05
N ASN A 26 9.54 7.14 4.49
CA ASN A 26 10.51 7.60 3.48
C ASN A 26 9.81 7.91 2.14
N ALA A 27 8.91 7.05 1.68
CA ALA A 27 8.16 7.27 0.45
C ALA A 27 7.30 8.55 0.55
N ARG A 28 6.61 8.73 1.67
CA ARG A 28 5.79 9.92 1.96
C ARG A 28 6.60 11.21 1.94
N GLN A 29 7.82 11.21 2.50
CA GLN A 29 8.72 12.37 2.43
C GLN A 29 9.10 12.71 0.99
N ARG A 30 9.45 11.70 0.17
CA ARG A 30 9.78 11.91 -1.25
C ARG A 30 8.59 12.45 -2.05
N LEU A 31 7.40 11.91 -1.84
CA LEU A 31 6.18 12.36 -2.53
C LEU A 31 5.82 13.81 -2.17
N ARG A 32 5.92 14.18 -0.88
CA ARG A 32 5.69 15.55 -0.42
C ARG A 32 6.74 16.54 -0.95
N ALA A 33 8.01 16.12 -1.03
CA ALA A 33 9.08 16.95 -1.60
C ALA A 33 8.82 17.28 -3.09
N GLY A 34 8.12 16.41 -3.82
CA GLY A 34 7.65 16.67 -5.19
C GLY A 34 6.41 17.57 -5.27
N GLY A 35 5.92 18.13 -4.17
CA GLY A 35 4.72 18.97 -4.13
C GLY A 35 3.40 18.22 -4.37
N MET A 36 3.42 16.88 -4.35
CA MET A 36 2.23 16.08 -4.62
C MET A 36 1.35 15.95 -3.37
N VAL A 37 0.05 16.19 -3.54
CA VAL A 37 -0.97 15.78 -2.56
C VAL A 37 -1.07 14.26 -2.59
N ILE A 38 -0.82 13.62 -1.45
CA ILE A 38 -0.86 12.17 -1.35
C ILE A 38 -2.31 11.74 -1.19
N THR A 39 -2.86 11.14 -2.23
CA THR A 39 -4.20 10.55 -2.22
C THR A 39 -4.18 9.11 -1.72
N TRP A 40 -5.35 8.59 -1.37
CA TRP A 40 -5.49 7.18 -0.99
C TRP A 40 -5.08 6.24 -2.13
N GLU A 41 -5.41 6.58 -3.37
CA GLU A 41 -5.02 5.82 -4.56
C GLU A 41 -3.50 5.77 -4.75
N MET A 42 -2.80 6.88 -4.49
CA MET A 42 -1.33 6.90 -4.55
C MET A 42 -0.71 6.01 -3.49
N PHE A 43 -1.20 6.08 -2.24
CA PHE A 43 -0.75 5.18 -1.17
C PHE A 43 -0.92 3.71 -1.59
N LYS A 44 -2.11 3.32 -2.07
CA LYS A 44 -2.36 1.96 -2.55
C LYS A 44 -1.40 1.60 -3.68
N ARG A 45 -1.22 2.45 -4.67
CA ARG A 45 -0.32 2.17 -5.80
C ARG A 45 1.11 1.88 -5.35
N GLU A 46 1.67 2.74 -4.49
CA GLU A 46 3.02 2.56 -3.94
C GLU A 46 3.14 1.28 -3.10
N PHE A 47 2.14 1.03 -2.25
CA PHE A 47 2.10 -0.17 -1.40
C PHE A 47 2.04 -1.45 -2.23
N TRP A 48 1.16 -1.50 -3.22
CA TRP A 48 1.02 -2.65 -4.12
C TRP A 48 2.27 -2.87 -4.96
N ALA A 49 2.90 -1.80 -5.46
CA ALA A 49 4.13 -1.91 -6.24
C ALA A 49 5.26 -2.56 -5.43
N LYS A 50 5.39 -2.22 -4.14
CA LYS A 50 6.44 -2.77 -3.28
C LYS A 50 6.14 -4.17 -2.75
N TYR A 51 4.93 -4.41 -2.24
CA TYR A 51 4.62 -5.63 -1.48
C TYR A 51 3.83 -6.67 -2.26
N PHE A 52 3.08 -6.24 -3.29
CA PHE A 52 2.29 -7.12 -4.14
C PHE A 52 2.61 -6.88 -5.62
N PRO A 53 3.89 -7.02 -6.05
CA PRO A 53 4.24 -6.92 -7.46
C PRO A 53 3.56 -8.02 -8.29
N ALA A 54 3.58 -7.87 -9.61
CA ALA A 54 2.80 -8.73 -10.52
C ALA A 54 3.13 -10.22 -10.37
N ASP A 55 4.39 -10.56 -10.15
CA ASP A 55 4.85 -11.93 -9.93
C ASP A 55 4.33 -12.52 -8.61
N VAL A 56 4.29 -11.74 -7.53
CA VAL A 56 3.68 -12.15 -6.24
C VAL A 56 2.19 -12.36 -6.41
N ARG A 57 1.49 -11.46 -7.12
CA ARG A 57 0.06 -11.61 -7.41
C ARG A 57 -0.22 -12.84 -8.26
N ASN A 58 0.57 -13.08 -9.31
CA ASN A 58 0.42 -14.26 -10.16
C ASN A 58 0.63 -15.56 -9.38
N ARG A 59 1.64 -15.59 -8.49
CA ARG A 59 1.85 -16.73 -7.57
C ARG A 59 0.64 -16.96 -6.67
N LYS A 60 0.07 -15.90 -6.08
CA LYS A 60 -1.14 -16.01 -5.25
C LYS A 60 -2.37 -16.49 -6.02
N VAL A 61 -2.51 -16.12 -7.30
CA VAL A 61 -3.57 -16.65 -8.17
C VAL A 61 -3.40 -18.16 -8.39
N VAL A 62 -2.19 -18.63 -8.68
CA VAL A 62 -1.92 -20.06 -8.83
C VAL A 62 -2.20 -20.81 -7.53
N GLU A 63 -1.68 -20.34 -6.40
CA GLU A 63 -1.95 -20.91 -5.08
C GLU A 63 -3.46 -21.03 -4.83
N PHE A 64 -4.23 -19.99 -5.15
CA PHE A 64 -5.69 -19.99 -4.99
C PHE A 64 -6.40 -21.00 -5.90
N LEU A 65 -5.96 -21.16 -7.16
CA LEU A 65 -6.52 -22.14 -8.09
C LEU A 65 -6.25 -23.59 -7.68
N GLU A 66 -5.14 -23.83 -6.99
CA GLU A 66 -4.75 -25.15 -6.50
C GLU A 66 -5.38 -25.50 -5.14
N LEU A 67 -6.06 -24.56 -4.48
CA LEU A 67 -6.78 -24.82 -3.24
C LEU A 67 -7.85 -25.89 -3.46
N LYS A 68 -7.74 -26.98 -2.70
CA LYS A 68 -8.80 -27.97 -2.60
C LYS A 68 -9.64 -27.72 -1.36
N GLN A 69 -10.95 -27.81 -1.50
CA GLN A 69 -11.86 -27.81 -0.37
C GLN A 69 -11.61 -29.08 0.46
N GLY A 70 -11.34 -28.90 1.75
CA GLY A 70 -11.22 -30.00 2.72
C GLY A 70 -12.57 -30.57 3.10
#